data_AF-A0A813CCW5-F1
#
_entry.id   AF-A0A813CCW5-F1
#
_cell.length_a   1.000
_cell.length_b   1.000
_cell.length_c   1.000
_cell.angle_alpha   90.00
_cell.angle_beta   90.00
_cell.angle_gamma   90.00
#
_symmetry.space_group_name_H-M   'P 1'
#
loop_
_entity.id
_entity.type
_entity.pdbx_description
1 polymer ?
#
loop_
_entity_poly.entity_id
_entity_poly.type
_entity_poly.pdbx_seq_one_letter_code
_entity_poly.pdbx_strand_id
1 'polypeptide(L)'
;MDSASLVQFASALHEHGDSMSGSHTFVMYTVPADAFLQMTEVKMHEELADAGVLQEFEESLGKAMFVSHQWLSDTHPDPDFQQLKVLQDALRNIVAGTSSISQALFSEVVYGRRRCPAPGDFASGHLHIWYDYFSVPQSRDHRASQGRQTAIQSIPTYVARCEFFEVL
;
A
#
# COMPACT_ATOMS: atom_id res chain seq x y z
N MET A 1 -24.77 12.22 3.76
CA MET A 1 -24.17 11.40 2.68
C MET A 1 -24.95 10.10 2.65
N ASP A 2 -25.60 9.83 1.52
CA ASP A 2 -26.70 8.86 1.41
C ASP A 2 -26.18 7.48 1.00
N SER A 3 -26.63 6.41 1.65
CA SER A 3 -26.12 5.04 1.45
C SER A 3 -26.35 4.51 0.03
N ALA A 4 -27.29 5.11 -0.70
CA ALA A 4 -27.59 4.82 -2.09
C ALA A 4 -26.42 5.13 -3.05
N SER A 5 -25.58 6.14 -2.76
CA SER A 5 -24.49 6.52 -3.67
C SER A 5 -23.32 5.53 -3.64
N LEU A 6 -23.09 4.86 -2.50
CA LEU A 6 -22.02 3.89 -2.33
C LEU A 6 -22.36 2.54 -2.95
N VAL A 7 -23.63 2.11 -2.85
CA VAL A 7 -24.10 0.89 -3.51
C VAL A 7 -24.09 1.08 -5.04
N GLN A 8 -24.46 2.25 -5.54
CA GLN A 8 -24.35 2.57 -6.97
C GLN A 8 -22.88 2.58 -7.44
N PHE A 9 -21.94 3.06 -6.62
CA PHE A 9 -20.52 3.02 -6.94
C PHE A 9 -19.96 1.59 -6.95
N ALA A 10 -20.36 0.75 -5.99
CA ALA A 10 -19.97 -0.66 -5.93
C ALA A 10 -20.54 -1.47 -7.12
N SER A 11 -21.79 -1.22 -7.52
CA SER A 11 -22.39 -1.85 -8.70
C SER A 11 -21.75 -1.39 -10.01
N ALA A 12 -21.36 -0.11 -10.12
CA ALA A 12 -20.68 0.43 -11.29
C ALA A 12 -19.29 -0.20 -11.51
N LEU A 13 -18.60 -0.59 -10.43
CA LEU A 13 -17.34 -1.34 -10.49
C LEU A 13 -17.56 -2.80 -10.97
N HIS A 14 -18.72 -3.38 -10.70
CA HIS A 14 -19.05 -4.75 -11.09
C HIS A 14 -19.48 -4.86 -12.56
N GLU A 15 -20.12 -3.82 -13.12
CA GLU A 15 -20.56 -3.79 -14.53
C GLU A 15 -19.44 -3.41 -15.52
N HIS A 16 -18.38 -2.74 -15.08
CA HIS A 16 -17.23 -2.38 -15.93
C HIS A 16 -16.20 -3.51 -16.11
N GLY A 17 -16.45 -4.70 -15.54
CA GLY A 17 -15.51 -5.83 -15.56
C GLY A 17 -15.38 -6.59 -16.89
N ASP A 18 -16.22 -6.32 -17.90
CA ASP A 18 -16.35 -7.24 -19.06
C ASP A 18 -16.09 -6.61 -20.45
N SER A 19 -15.50 -5.41 -20.54
CA SER A 19 -15.03 -4.90 -21.84
C SER A 19 -14.01 -3.76 -21.74
N MET A 20 -12.76 -4.07 -21.39
CA MET A 20 -11.62 -3.17 -21.64
C MET A 20 -10.39 -3.96 -22.10
N SER A 21 -10.42 -4.41 -23.36
CA SER A 21 -9.20 -4.73 -24.12
C SER A 21 -8.42 -3.43 -24.36
N GLY A 22 -7.57 -3.04 -23.40
CA GLY A 22 -6.66 -1.88 -23.50
C GLY A 22 -6.39 -1.10 -22.21
N SER A 23 -6.77 -1.58 -21.02
CA SER A 23 -6.44 -0.90 -19.76
C SER A 23 -4.96 -1.14 -19.41
N HIS A 24 -4.11 -0.14 -19.64
CA HIS A 24 -2.75 -0.14 -19.11
C HIS A 24 -2.81 0.07 -17.59
N THR A 25 -3.11 -0.97 -16.82
CA THR A 25 -2.93 -0.94 -15.36
C THR A 25 -1.45 -0.78 -15.06
N PHE A 26 -1.11 0.21 -14.23
CA PHE A 26 0.28 0.35 -13.79
C PHE A 26 0.63 -0.83 -12.87
N VAL A 27 1.88 -1.29 -12.97
CA VAL A 27 2.33 -2.42 -12.17
C VAL A 27 2.32 -2.03 -10.70
N MET A 28 1.88 -2.95 -9.85
CA MET A 28 1.95 -2.75 -8.40
C MET A 28 3.39 -2.95 -7.97
N TYR A 29 4.07 -1.87 -7.59
CA TYR A 29 5.42 -1.95 -7.03
C TYR A 29 5.36 -2.00 -5.51
N THR A 30 6.23 -2.79 -4.89
CA THR A 30 6.30 -2.97 -3.44
C THR A 30 7.74 -3.09 -2.96
N VAL A 31 7.93 -2.87 -1.66
CA VAL A 31 9.19 -3.12 -0.95
C VAL A 31 9.01 -4.32 0.00
N PRO A 32 9.89 -5.33 -0.02
CA PRO A 32 9.87 -6.40 0.97
C PRO A 32 9.91 -5.86 2.41
N ALA A 33 9.13 -6.44 3.32
CA ALA A 33 8.98 -5.92 4.67
C ALA A 33 10.31 -5.87 5.47
N ASP A 34 11.23 -6.80 5.21
CA ASP A 34 12.56 -6.80 5.82
C ASP A 34 13.44 -5.63 5.36
N ALA A 35 13.36 -5.26 4.08
CA ALA A 35 13.99 -4.05 3.53
C ALA A 35 13.29 -2.79 4.07
N PHE A 36 11.95 -2.78 4.08
CA PHE A 36 11.16 -1.67 4.61
C PHE A 36 11.50 -1.36 6.08
N LEU A 37 11.65 -2.40 6.91
CA LEU A 37 12.04 -2.26 8.32
C LEU A 37 13.45 -1.69 8.50
N GLN A 38 14.33 -1.82 7.51
CA GLN A 38 15.70 -1.30 7.55
C GLN A 38 15.83 0.12 7.00
N MET A 39 14.78 0.65 6.37
CA MET A 39 14.80 2.04 5.87
C MET A 39 15.00 3.02 7.03
N THR A 40 15.74 4.09 6.76
CA THR A 40 16.00 5.20 7.71
C THR A 40 15.54 6.54 7.16
N GLU A 41 15.05 6.56 5.93
CA GLU A 41 14.49 7.71 5.23
C GLU A 41 13.42 7.22 4.24
N VAL A 42 12.42 8.05 3.95
CA VAL A 42 11.45 7.74 2.90
C VAL A 42 12.05 8.19 1.58
N LYS A 43 12.37 7.24 0.69
CA LYS A 43 12.94 7.54 -0.63
C LYS A 43 11.86 7.64 -1.70
N MET A 44 12.17 8.29 -2.80
CA MET A 44 11.30 8.30 -3.97
C MET A 44 11.29 6.93 -4.66
N HIS A 45 10.25 6.70 -5.45
CA HIS A 45 10.10 5.50 -6.27
C HIS A 45 11.34 5.21 -7.13
N GLU A 46 11.84 6.23 -7.83
CA GLU A 46 12.97 6.09 -8.74
C GLU A 46 14.26 5.71 -7.99
N GLU A 47 14.49 6.27 -6.79
CA GLU A 47 15.66 5.95 -5.97
C GLU A 47 15.62 4.50 -5.47
N LEU A 48 14.45 3.99 -5.08
CA LEU A 48 14.31 2.60 -4.64
C LEU A 48 14.36 1.62 -5.81
N ALA A 49 13.84 2.01 -6.98
CA ALA A 49 13.94 1.23 -8.21
C ALA A 49 15.41 1.11 -8.66
N ASP A 50 16.16 2.22 -8.68
CA ASP A 50 17.58 2.25 -9.04
C ASP A 50 18.44 1.45 -8.03
N ALA A 51 18.06 1.45 -6.75
CA ALA A 51 18.70 0.63 -5.72
C ALA A 51 18.31 -0.86 -5.76
N GLY A 52 17.37 -1.26 -6.61
CA GLY A 52 16.86 -2.64 -6.68
C GLY A 52 16.06 -3.09 -5.46
N VAL A 53 15.59 -2.14 -4.64
CA VAL A 53 14.79 -2.40 -3.42
C VAL A 53 13.30 -2.46 -3.78
N LEU A 54 12.88 -1.67 -4.76
CA LEU A 54 11.52 -1.67 -5.26
C LEU A 54 11.35 -2.75 -6.34
N GLN A 55 10.31 -3.57 -6.21
CA GLN A 55 10.06 -4.69 -7.11
C GLN A 55 8.59 -4.77 -7.52
N GLU A 56 8.34 -5.36 -8.68
CA GLU A 56 6.98 -5.68 -9.13
C GLU A 56 6.38 -6.77 -8.24
N PHE A 57 5.13 -6.56 -7.82
CA PHE A 57 4.43 -7.47 -6.93
C PHE A 57 3.62 -8.49 -7.71
N GLU A 58 3.91 -9.76 -7.42
CA GLU A 58 3.13 -10.93 -7.81
C GLU A 58 2.69 -11.68 -6.54
N GLU A 59 1.49 -12.25 -6.58
CA GLU A 59 0.91 -13.02 -5.47
C GLU A 59 1.76 -14.26 -5.11
N SER A 60 2.60 -14.73 -6.04
CA SER A 60 3.59 -15.80 -5.83
C SER A 60 4.66 -15.43 -4.80
N LEU A 61 4.91 -14.14 -4.57
CA LEU A 61 5.90 -13.61 -3.63
C LEU A 61 5.40 -13.59 -2.19
N GLY A 62 4.10 -13.71 -1.97
CA GLY A 62 3.47 -13.67 -0.66
C GLY A 62 2.30 -12.69 -0.58
N LYS A 63 2.20 -11.98 0.53
CA LYS A 63 1.11 -11.04 0.83
C LYS A 63 1.58 -9.60 0.68
N ALA A 64 0.65 -8.72 0.34
CA ALA A 64 0.88 -7.28 0.33
C ALA A 64 0.09 -6.57 1.44
N MET A 65 0.70 -5.52 2.00
CA MET A 65 0.08 -4.53 2.85
C MET A 65 0.01 -3.21 2.08
N PHE A 66 -1.18 -2.64 2.02
CA PHE A 66 -1.39 -1.29 1.51
C PHE A 66 -1.22 -0.29 2.64
N VAL A 67 -0.34 0.69 2.45
CA VAL A 67 -0.10 1.79 3.39
C VAL A 67 -0.38 3.11 2.69
N SER A 68 -1.26 3.91 3.27
CA SER A 68 -1.46 5.30 2.87
C SER A 68 -0.94 6.26 3.93
N HIS A 69 -0.15 7.25 3.54
CA HIS A 69 0.41 8.25 4.45
C HIS A 69 -0.17 9.64 4.20
N GLN A 70 -0.26 10.44 5.26
CA GLN A 70 -0.55 11.87 5.17
C GLN A 70 0.73 12.68 4.95
N TRP A 71 0.67 13.71 4.11
CA TRP A 71 1.80 14.60 3.90
C TRP A 71 2.02 15.54 5.10
N LEU A 72 3.22 15.51 5.68
CA LEU A 72 3.64 16.40 6.78
C LEU A 72 4.29 17.70 6.29
N SER A 73 4.65 17.81 5.01
CA SER A 73 5.20 19.04 4.41
C SER A 73 4.85 19.15 2.92
N ASP A 74 5.06 20.33 2.33
CA ASP A 74 4.79 20.58 0.91
C ASP A 74 5.76 19.91 -0.06
N THR A 75 6.95 19.52 0.42
CA THR A 75 8.06 19.07 -0.45
C THR A 75 8.40 17.61 -0.28
N HIS A 76 8.13 17.05 0.89
CA HIS A 76 8.37 15.66 1.23
C HIS A 76 7.29 15.16 2.18
N PRO A 77 6.75 13.95 1.98
CA PRO A 77 5.63 13.46 2.76
C PRO A 77 5.97 13.23 4.24
N ASP A 78 7.16 12.74 4.55
CA ASP A 78 7.60 12.45 5.91
C ASP A 78 9.08 12.84 6.08
N PRO A 79 9.40 14.16 6.10
CA PRO A 79 10.78 14.66 6.01
C PRO A 79 11.65 14.24 7.20
N ASP A 80 11.03 14.04 8.36
CA ASP A 80 11.71 13.65 9.60
C ASP A 80 11.57 12.14 9.90
N PHE A 81 11.04 11.35 8.95
CA PHE A 81 10.84 9.90 9.06
C PHE A 81 9.99 9.47 10.27
N GLN A 82 9.08 10.33 10.73
CA GLN A 82 8.32 10.13 11.97
C GLN A 82 7.20 9.11 11.77
N GLN A 83 6.43 9.23 10.68
CA GLN A 83 5.31 8.33 10.41
C GLN A 83 5.81 6.94 10.03
N LEU A 84 6.82 6.86 9.14
CA LEU A 84 7.37 5.58 8.75
C LEU A 84 8.03 4.87 9.94
N LYS A 85 8.70 5.62 10.83
CA LYS A 85 9.27 5.07 12.07
C LYS A 85 8.20 4.48 13.00
N VAL A 86 7.09 5.19 13.20
CA VAL A 86 5.96 4.69 14.00
C VAL A 86 5.40 3.39 13.40
N LEU A 87 5.22 3.34 12.09
CA LEU A 87 4.79 2.12 11.41
C LEU A 87 5.80 0.98 11.58
N GLN A 88 7.10 1.24 11.38
CA GLN A 88 8.13 0.22 11.61
C GLN A 88 8.09 -0.33 13.03
N ASP A 89 7.94 0.54 14.05
CA ASP A 89 7.91 0.13 15.45
C ASP A 89 6.64 -0.70 15.73
N ALA A 90 5.49 -0.33 15.18
CA ALA A 90 4.26 -1.12 15.26
C ALA A 90 4.43 -2.51 14.63
N LEU A 91 4.98 -2.60 13.41
CA LEU A 91 5.23 -3.87 12.72
C LEU A 91 6.24 -4.74 13.50
N ARG A 92 7.30 -4.15 14.05
CA ARG A 92 8.28 -4.86 14.90
C ARG A 92 7.63 -5.45 16.15
N ASN A 93 6.74 -4.69 16.79
CA ASN A 93 6.03 -5.16 17.97
C ASN A 93 5.07 -6.32 17.64
N ILE A 94 4.42 -6.29 16.46
CA ILE A 94 3.61 -7.41 15.97
C ILE A 94 4.48 -8.63 15.73
N VAL A 95 5.61 -8.48 15.03
CA VAL A 95 6.57 -9.58 14.78
C VAL A 95 7.08 -10.19 16.08
N ALA A 96 7.40 -9.36 17.08
CA ALA A 96 7.85 -9.81 18.39
C ALA A 96 6.73 -10.43 19.25
N GLY A 97 5.46 -10.37 18.81
CA GLY A 97 4.31 -10.81 19.58
C GLY A 97 4.01 -9.92 20.81
N THR A 98 4.59 -8.72 20.88
CA THR A 98 4.40 -7.78 21.99
C THR A 98 3.23 -6.83 21.76
N SER A 99 2.65 -6.83 20.56
CA SER A 99 1.44 -6.08 20.24
C SER A 99 0.50 -6.92 19.38
N SER A 100 -0.79 -6.77 19.62
CA SER A 100 -1.85 -7.35 18.81
C SER A 100 -2.82 -6.24 18.43
N ILE A 101 -3.12 -6.10 17.14
CA ILE A 101 -4.13 -5.16 16.66
C ILE A 101 -5.49 -5.81 16.93
N SER A 102 -6.28 -5.20 17.82
CA SER A 102 -7.70 -5.56 17.97
C SER A 102 -8.51 -4.70 17.01
N GLN A 103 -9.21 -5.31 16.05
CA GLN A 103 -10.19 -4.56 15.27
C GLN A 103 -11.29 -4.07 16.22
N ALA A 104 -11.64 -2.79 16.14
CA ALA A 104 -12.84 -2.31 16.82
C ALA A 104 -14.06 -2.98 16.18
N LEU A 105 -15.02 -3.45 16.99
CA LEU A 105 -16.21 -4.16 16.51
C LEU A 105 -16.93 -3.44 15.34
N PHE A 106 -16.86 -2.11 15.33
CA PHE A 106 -17.46 -1.27 14.30
C PHE A 106 -16.78 -1.38 12.92
N SER A 107 -15.46 -1.60 12.86
CA SER A 107 -14.78 -1.78 11.57
C SER A 107 -15.09 -3.15 10.96
N GLU A 108 -15.29 -4.20 11.77
CA GLU A 108 -15.69 -5.53 11.29
C GLU A 108 -17.08 -5.53 10.63
N VAL A 109 -18.02 -4.71 11.14
CA VAL A 109 -19.39 -4.60 10.60
C VAL A 109 -19.40 -3.86 9.26
N VAL A 110 -18.55 -2.85 9.08
CA VAL A 110 -18.55 -1.99 7.88
C VAL A 110 -17.66 -2.55 6.77
N TYR A 111 -16.50 -3.12 7.10
CA TYR A 111 -15.48 -3.55 6.12
C TYR A 111 -15.30 -5.07 6.04
N GLY A 112 -16.11 -5.83 6.81
CA GLY A 112 -15.91 -7.25 7.02
C GLY A 112 -14.76 -7.53 7.98
N ARG A 113 -14.68 -8.77 8.47
CA ARG A 113 -13.59 -9.23 9.33
C ARG A 113 -12.31 -9.29 8.51
N ARG A 114 -11.42 -8.29 8.65
CA ARG A 114 -10.11 -8.30 7.99
C ARG A 114 -9.08 -8.86 8.95
N ARG A 115 -8.29 -9.81 8.47
CA ARG A 115 -7.23 -10.43 9.29
C ARG A 115 -6.21 -9.37 9.68
N CYS A 116 -5.90 -9.26 10.98
CA CYS A 116 -4.76 -8.49 11.43
C CYS A 116 -3.44 -9.23 11.09
N PRO A 117 -2.37 -8.52 10.74
CA PRO A 117 -1.05 -9.14 10.58
C PRO A 117 -0.67 -9.92 11.85
N ALA A 118 -0.23 -11.15 11.68
CA ALA A 118 0.28 -12.00 12.75
C ALA A 118 1.79 -12.24 12.55
N PRO A 119 2.56 -12.63 13.58
CA PRO A 119 4.01 -12.86 13.45
C PRO A 119 4.40 -13.75 12.26
N GLY A 120 3.60 -14.80 11.97
CA GLY A 120 3.85 -15.72 10.85
C GLY A 120 3.68 -15.11 9.46
N ASP A 121 2.98 -13.98 9.33
CA ASP A 121 2.85 -13.25 8.06
C ASP A 121 4.16 -12.51 7.69
N PHE A 122 5.07 -12.31 8.65
CA PHE A 122 6.36 -11.63 8.47
C PHE A 122 7.54 -12.60 8.32
N ALA A 123 7.28 -13.87 7.99
CA ALA A 123 8.35 -14.76 7.54
C ALA A 123 9.15 -14.07 6.42
N SER A 124 10.48 -14.16 6.46
CA SER A 124 11.36 -13.41 5.56
C SER A 124 10.91 -13.52 4.09
N GLY A 125 10.71 -12.36 3.45
CA GLY A 125 10.29 -12.25 2.06
C GLY A 125 8.80 -12.47 1.76
N HIS A 126 7.95 -12.80 2.76
CA HIS A 126 6.53 -13.13 2.52
C HIS A 126 5.56 -11.96 2.69
N LEU A 127 6.00 -10.83 3.25
CA LEU A 127 5.20 -9.60 3.31
C LEU A 127 5.87 -8.51 2.48
N HIS A 128 5.06 -7.84 1.66
CA HIS A 128 5.45 -6.76 0.77
C HIS A 128 4.65 -5.50 1.10
N ILE A 129 5.30 -4.36 1.11
CA ILE A 129 4.70 -3.08 1.48
C ILE A 129 4.49 -2.26 0.22
N TRP A 130 3.22 -2.00 -0.10
CA TRP A 130 2.84 -0.93 -1.01
C TRP A 130 2.63 0.33 -0.18
N TYR A 131 3.31 1.41 -0.53
CA TYR A 131 3.28 2.70 0.15
C TYR A 131 3.07 3.80 -0.89
N ASP A 132 2.02 4.61 -0.73
CA ASP A 132 1.53 5.61 -1.70
C ASP A 132 2.52 6.72 -2.10
N TYR A 133 3.68 6.80 -1.45
CA TYR A 133 4.82 7.57 -1.95
C TYR A 133 5.75 6.75 -2.86
N PHE A 134 6.54 5.83 -2.29
CA PHE A 134 7.61 5.16 -3.04
C PHE A 134 7.12 4.07 -4.01
N SER A 135 5.86 3.64 -3.91
CA SER A 135 5.27 2.69 -4.86
C SER A 135 4.71 3.39 -6.11
N VAL A 136 4.80 4.72 -6.16
CA VAL A 136 4.27 5.58 -7.21
C VAL A 136 5.38 6.52 -7.72
N PRO A 137 5.60 6.66 -9.03
CA PRO A 137 6.62 7.57 -9.57
C PRO A 137 6.52 9.01 -9.04
N GLN A 138 7.63 9.58 -8.55
CA GLN A 138 7.66 10.92 -7.94
C GLN A 138 8.39 11.95 -8.79
N SER A 139 9.17 11.51 -9.78
CA SER A 139 9.91 12.43 -10.65
C SER A 139 8.98 13.37 -11.44
N ARG A 140 9.54 14.53 -11.82
CA ARG A 140 8.81 15.63 -12.50
C ARG A 140 8.81 15.49 -14.02
N ASP A 141 9.55 14.54 -14.56
CA ASP A 141 9.55 14.31 -16.00
C ASP A 141 8.20 13.76 -16.48
N HIS A 142 7.97 13.89 -17.79
CA HIS A 142 6.70 13.54 -18.40
C HIS A 142 6.35 12.04 -18.23
N ARG A 143 7.34 11.15 -18.29
CA ARG A 143 7.12 9.70 -18.13
C ARG A 143 6.70 9.40 -16.70
N ALA A 144 7.42 9.91 -15.71
CA ALA A 144 7.06 9.72 -14.30
C ALA A 144 5.68 10.32 -13.99
N SER A 145 5.34 11.48 -14.57
CA SER A 145 4.00 12.07 -14.42
C SER A 145 2.88 11.19 -14.97
N GLN A 146 3.05 10.62 -16.16
CA GLN A 146 2.10 9.67 -16.72
C GLN A 146 2.01 8.37 -15.91
N GLY A 147 3.17 7.86 -15.47
CA GLY A 147 3.24 6.68 -14.61
C GLY A 147 2.48 6.89 -13.30
N ARG A 148 2.71 8.03 -12.64
CA ARG A 148 2.00 8.44 -11.42
C ARG A 148 0.48 8.51 -11.62
N GLN A 149 0.03 9.15 -12.69
CA GLN A 149 -1.40 9.24 -12.99
C GLN A 149 -2.04 7.85 -13.18
N THR A 150 -1.34 6.97 -13.89
CA THR A 150 -1.79 5.59 -14.14
C THR A 150 -1.78 4.76 -12.85
N ALA A 151 -0.76 4.95 -12.00
CA ALA A 151 -0.67 4.31 -10.69
C ALA A 151 -1.80 4.76 -9.75
N ILE A 152 -2.11 6.05 -9.71
CA ILE A 152 -3.23 6.59 -8.92
C ILE A 152 -4.57 6.00 -9.39
N GLN A 153 -4.77 5.90 -10.70
CA GLN A 153 -5.96 5.27 -11.27
C GLN A 153 -6.06 3.77 -10.95
N SER A 154 -4.93 3.12 -10.66
CA SER A 154 -4.83 1.70 -10.33
C SER A 154 -4.94 1.41 -8.82
N ILE A 155 -5.07 2.43 -7.96
CA ILE A 155 -5.20 2.27 -6.49
C ILE A 155 -6.30 1.28 -6.10
N PRO A 156 -7.54 1.32 -6.67
CA PRO A 156 -8.57 0.35 -6.30
C PRO A 156 -8.13 -1.11 -6.52
N THR A 157 -7.35 -1.36 -7.59
CA THR A 157 -6.78 -2.67 -7.88
C THR A 157 -5.72 -3.06 -6.85
N TYR A 158 -4.84 -2.14 -6.44
CA TYR A 158 -3.84 -2.42 -5.40
C TYR A 158 -4.50 -2.76 -4.06
N VAL A 159 -5.52 -1.99 -3.67
CA VAL A 159 -6.29 -2.25 -2.43
C VAL A 159 -6.96 -3.62 -2.48
N ALA A 160 -7.50 -4.03 -3.63
CA ALA A 160 -8.11 -5.35 -3.80
C ALA A 160 -7.09 -6.51 -3.73
N ARG A 161 -5.83 -6.26 -4.07
CA ARG A 161 -4.73 -7.24 -4.04
C ARG A 161 -4.02 -7.32 -2.67
N CYS A 162 -4.19 -6.32 -1.81
CA CYS A 162 -3.59 -6.31 -0.46
C CYS A 162 -4.45 -7.06 0.56
N GLU A 163 -3.78 -7.88 1.38
CA GLU A 163 -4.39 -8.58 2.52
C GLU A 163 -4.62 -7.59 3.69
N PHE A 164 -3.67 -6.68 3.88
CA PHE A 164 -3.64 -5.74 5.00
C PHE A 164 -3.75 -4.30 4.50
N PHE A 165 -4.33 -3.43 5.33
CA PHE A 165 -4.54 -2.02 5.01
C PHE A 165 -4.26 -1.16 6.25
N GLU A 166 -3.39 -0.17 6.09
CA GLU A 166 -2.98 0.75 7.15
C GLU A 166 -3.02 2.20 6.64
N VAL A 167 -3.46 3.12 7.48
CA VAL A 167 -3.51 4.56 7.18
C VAL A 167 -2.82 5.32 8.32
N LEU A 168 -1.80 6.10 7.98
CA LEU A 168 -0.94 6.83 8.92
C LEU A 168 -1.33 8.30 9.07
#